data_AF-A0A9P7AJW9-F1
#
_entry.id   AF-A0A9P7AJW9-F1
#
_cell.length_a   1.000
_cell.length_b   1.000
_cell.length_c   1.000
_cell.angle_alpha   90.00
_cell.angle_beta   90.00
_cell.angle_gamma   90.00
#
_symmetry.space_group_name_H-M   'P 1'
#
loop_
_entity.id
_entity.type
_entity.pdbx_description
1 polymer ?
#
loop_
_entity_poly.entity_id
_entity_poly.type
_entity_poly.pdbx_seq_one_letter_code
_entity_poly.pdbx_strand_id
1 'polypeptide(L)'
;MAHPSIYKTEEAKQAAGHERRRRHYAKNKDNILKRRRELRITKPSQEIQEIQKALAEALGYSDEEDTEMVTDDDENVNLSDLPGCLLALKRIKDEMLALIQEPCTFTEGVLLQYIKTLPDDAHGKGDTSIVKTAKAKVEALLRRAIPVVDSIKDFCDVSDQSYAADSVSRYLSTHSLI
;
A
#
# COMPACT_ATOMS: atom_id res chain seq x y z
N MET A 1 -21.69 2.99 44.32
CA MET A 1 -21.47 4.40 43.90
C MET A 1 -20.63 4.36 42.62
N ALA A 2 -21.14 4.90 41.51
CA ALA A 2 -20.44 4.84 40.22
C ALA A 2 -19.30 5.88 40.21
N HIS A 3 -18.07 5.43 39.92
CA HIS A 3 -16.93 6.34 39.75
C HIS A 3 -17.16 7.24 38.53
N PRO A 4 -16.94 8.56 38.63
CA PRO A 4 -17.13 9.46 37.51
C PRO A 4 -16.13 9.13 36.39
N SER A 5 -16.67 8.89 35.18
CA SER A 5 -15.84 8.74 33.98
C SER A 5 -15.06 10.03 33.77
N ILE A 6 -13.73 9.95 33.83
CA ILE A 6 -12.81 11.08 33.63
C ILE A 6 -12.97 11.64 32.19
N TYR A 7 -13.41 10.80 31.25
CA TYR A 7 -13.63 11.16 29.86
C TYR A 7 -15.12 11.13 29.53
N LYS A 8 -15.67 12.27 29.08
CA LYS A 8 -17.10 12.42 28.78
C LYS A 8 -17.50 11.85 27.40
N THR A 9 -16.53 11.59 26.51
CA THR A 9 -16.75 11.07 25.15
C THR A 9 -15.69 10.02 24.79
N GLU A 10 -16.04 9.06 23.92
CA GLU A 10 -15.09 8.03 23.42
C GLU A 10 -13.91 8.66 22.66
N GLU A 11 -14.14 9.76 21.94
CA GLU A 11 -13.07 10.53 21.29
C GLU A 11 -12.05 11.08 22.29
N ALA A 12 -12.50 11.62 23.43
CA ALA A 12 -11.60 12.15 24.47
C ALA A 12 -10.77 11.04 25.13
N LYS A 13 -11.35 9.85 25.27
CA LYS A 13 -10.68 8.65 25.80
C LYS A 13 -9.63 8.12 24.81
N GLN A 14 -9.95 8.10 23.51
CA GLN A 14 -9.00 7.75 22.46
C GLN A 14 -7.85 8.75 22.40
N ALA A 15 -8.15 10.06 22.38
CA ALA A 15 -7.15 11.12 22.38
C ALA A 15 -6.20 11.04 23.59
N ALA A 16 -6.73 10.81 24.80
CA ALA A 16 -5.92 10.60 25.99
C ALA A 16 -5.05 9.33 25.91
N GLY A 17 -5.58 8.27 25.28
CA GLY A 17 -4.83 7.05 24.98
C GLY A 17 -3.67 7.31 24.00
N HIS A 18 -3.90 8.07 22.94
CA HIS A 18 -2.85 8.46 21.99
C HIS A 18 -1.77 9.30 22.65
N GLU A 19 -2.15 10.30 23.44
CA GLU A 19 -1.19 11.16 24.15
C GLU A 19 -0.35 10.39 25.18
N ARG A 20 -0.98 9.45 25.91
CA ARG A 20 -0.26 8.57 26.84
C ARG A 20 0.75 7.68 26.11
N ARG A 21 0.36 7.11 24.97
CA ARG A 21 1.26 6.30 24.13
C ARG A 21 2.39 7.14 23.54
N ARG A 22 2.11 8.34 23.04
CA ARG A 22 3.12 9.28 22.53
C ARG A 22 4.19 9.57 23.58
N ARG A 23 3.78 9.88 24.82
CA ARG A 23 4.72 10.10 25.94
C ARG A 23 5.54 8.86 26.27
N HIS A 24 4.92 7.67 26.25
CA HIS A 24 5.62 6.41 26.46
C HIS A 24 6.69 6.16 25.39
N TYR A 25 6.35 6.32 24.10
CA TYR A 25 7.31 6.14 23.00
C TYR A 25 8.41 7.20 23.01
N ALA A 26 8.10 8.45 23.34
CA ALA A 26 9.10 9.50 23.47
C ALA A 26 10.09 9.20 24.61
N LYS A 27 9.58 8.71 25.75
CA LYS A 27 10.42 8.40 26.93
C LYS A 27 11.25 7.13 26.74
N ASN A 28 10.73 6.13 26.04
CA ASN A 28 11.34 4.79 25.93
C ASN A 28 11.93 4.49 24.55
N LYS A 29 12.06 5.49 23.67
CA LYS A 29 12.49 5.34 22.27
C LYS A 29 13.74 4.47 22.13
N ASP A 30 14.78 4.79 22.88
CA ASP A 30 16.07 4.11 22.75
C ASP A 30 16.03 2.67 23.26
N ASN A 31 15.28 2.40 24.33
CA ASN A 31 15.06 1.05 24.83
C ASN A 31 14.25 0.19 23.85
N ILE A 32 13.25 0.78 23.19
CA ILE A 32 12.45 0.11 22.16
C ILE A 32 13.32 -0.22 20.95
N LEU A 33 14.14 0.72 20.50
CA LEU A 33 15.06 0.51 19.38
C LEU A 33 16.15 -0.51 19.71
N LYS A 34 16.69 -0.48 20.93
CA LYS A 34 17.67 -1.46 21.42
C LYS A 34 17.07 -2.87 21.43
N ARG A 35 15.87 -3.05 22.00
CA ARG A 35 15.16 -4.34 22.01
C ARG A 35 14.87 -4.85 20.60
N ARG A 36 14.53 -3.98 19.66
CA ARG A 36 14.34 -4.35 18.24
C ARG A 36 15.64 -4.80 17.58
N ARG A 37 16.79 -4.21 17.92
CA ARG A 37 18.10 -4.66 17.43
C ARG A 37 18.44 -6.04 18.00
N GLU A 38 18.17 -6.28 19.28
CA GLU A 38 18.39 -7.58 19.92
C GLU A 38 17.47 -8.69 19.34
N LEU A 39 16.22 -8.35 19.01
CA LEU A 39 15.29 -9.27 18.35
C LEU A 39 15.69 -9.61 16.90
N ARG A 40 16.48 -8.78 16.21
CA ARG A 40 17.04 -9.12 14.90
C ARG A 40 18.21 -10.10 14.98
N ILE A 41 18.84 -10.23 16.14
CA ILE A 41 20.02 -11.08 16.36
C ILE A 41 19.61 -12.47 16.88
N THR A 42 18.44 -12.58 17.51
CA THR A 42 17.90 -13.84 18.00
C THR A 42 17.18 -14.56 16.86
N LYS A 43 17.47 -15.85 16.68
CA LYS A 43 16.74 -16.67 15.70
C LYS A 43 15.25 -16.63 16.05
N PRO A 44 14.36 -16.36 15.06
CA PRO A 44 12.92 -16.30 15.30
C PRO A 44 12.43 -17.62 15.89
N SER A 45 11.47 -17.55 16.81
CA SER A 45 10.81 -18.75 17.32
C SER A 45 10.14 -19.52 16.19
N GLN A 46 9.87 -20.80 16.42
CA GLN A 46 9.30 -21.71 15.42
C GLN A 46 7.97 -21.18 14.85
N GLU A 47 7.11 -20.60 15.71
CA GLU A 47 5.86 -19.93 15.30
C GLU A 47 6.10 -18.73 14.37
N ILE A 48 7.13 -17.92 14.62
CA ILE A 48 7.47 -16.76 13.77
C ILE A 48 8.02 -17.23 12.42
N GLN A 49 8.75 -18.35 12.38
CA GLN A 49 9.23 -18.96 11.14
C GLN A 49 8.08 -19.50 10.30
N GLU A 50 7.08 -20.12 10.92
CA GLU A 50 5.88 -20.60 10.22
C GLU A 50 5.07 -19.46 9.61
N ILE A 51 4.90 -18.35 10.34
CA ILE A 51 4.23 -17.14 9.82
C ILE A 51 5.05 -16.53 8.67
N GLN A 52 6.38 -16.47 8.79
CA GLN A 52 7.25 -15.97 7.72
C GLN A 52 7.20 -16.87 6.47
N LYS A 53 7.13 -18.19 6.67
CA LYS A 53 7.00 -19.18 5.59
C LYS A 53 5.65 -19.07 4.89
N ALA A 54 4.55 -19.01 5.64
CA ALA A 54 3.21 -18.78 5.07
C ALA A 54 3.12 -17.45 4.33
N LEU A 55 3.79 -16.40 4.83
CA LEU A 55 3.87 -15.11 4.15
C LEU A 55 4.71 -15.18 2.87
N ALA A 56 5.83 -15.92 2.87
CA ALA A 56 6.67 -16.12 1.70
C ALA A 56 5.94 -16.94 0.61
N GLU A 57 5.23 -18.00 0.99
CA GLU A 57 4.38 -18.79 0.10
C GLU A 57 3.25 -17.95 -0.50
N ALA A 58 2.52 -17.18 0.33
CA ALA A 58 1.48 -16.26 -0.15
C ALA A 58 2.03 -15.17 -1.08
N LEU A 59 3.27 -14.71 -0.84
CA LEU A 59 3.94 -13.72 -1.66
C LEU A 59 4.63 -14.32 -2.90
N GLY A 60 4.57 -15.64 -3.10
CA GLY A 60 5.14 -16.33 -4.27
C GLY A 60 6.67 -16.37 -4.27
N TYR A 61 7.30 -16.28 -3.10
CA TYR A 61 8.74 -16.46 -2.88
C TYR A 61 9.05 -17.89 -2.42
N SER A 62 8.30 -18.88 -2.91
CA SER A 62 8.66 -20.28 -2.72
C SER A 62 9.75 -20.64 -3.72
N ASP A 63 10.82 -21.26 -3.24
CA ASP A 63 12.00 -21.67 -4.02
C ASP A 63 11.74 -22.92 -4.88
N GLU A 64 10.47 -23.24 -5.13
CA GLU A 64 10.06 -24.38 -5.94
C GLU A 64 9.34 -23.84 -7.18
N GLU A 65 10.03 -23.94 -8.31
CA GLU A 65 9.42 -23.98 -9.62
C GLU A 65 8.27 -24.98 -9.58
N ASP A 66 7.03 -24.52 -9.67
CA ASP A 66 6.07 -25.17 -10.54
C ASP A 66 4.87 -24.27 -10.84
N THR A 67 4.50 -24.34 -12.11
CA THR A 67 3.52 -23.50 -12.76
C THR A 67 2.16 -24.17 -12.64
N GLU A 68 1.19 -23.56 -11.98
CA GLU A 68 -0.22 -23.87 -12.24
C GLU A 68 -1.04 -22.60 -12.43
N MET A 69 -1.65 -22.53 -13.62
CA MET A 69 -2.63 -21.53 -13.98
C MET A 69 -3.93 -21.79 -13.23
N VAL A 70 -4.29 -20.90 -12.31
CA VAL A 70 -5.64 -20.86 -11.77
C VAL A 70 -6.39 -19.73 -12.47
N THR A 71 -7.29 -20.13 -13.37
CA THR A 71 -8.27 -19.26 -14.03
C THR A 71 -9.40 -18.88 -13.08
N ASP A 72 -9.88 -17.66 -13.27
CA ASP A 72 -11.04 -16.95 -12.69
C ASP A 72 -12.14 -17.81 -12.04
N ASP A 73 -12.54 -17.45 -10.82
CA ASP A 73 -13.91 -17.00 -10.55
C ASP A 73 -14.06 -16.44 -9.12
N ASP A 74 -14.79 -15.33 -9.01
CA ASP A 74 -15.29 -14.65 -7.81
C ASP A 74 -14.25 -14.15 -6.77
N GLU A 75 -13.63 -13.00 -7.08
CA GLU A 75 -12.94 -12.14 -6.12
C GLU A 75 -13.92 -11.47 -5.12
N ASN A 76 -14.63 -12.27 -4.31
CA ASN A 76 -14.95 -11.84 -2.95
C ASN A 76 -13.66 -11.93 -2.13
N VAL A 77 -12.68 -11.07 -2.43
CA VAL A 77 -11.49 -10.95 -1.60
C VAL A 77 -12.01 -10.52 -0.24
N ASN A 78 -11.92 -11.43 0.72
CA ASN A 78 -12.29 -11.14 2.08
C ASN A 78 -11.30 -10.13 2.65
N LEU A 79 -11.55 -8.84 2.43
CA LEU A 79 -10.73 -7.72 2.92
C LEU A 79 -10.82 -7.56 4.45
N SER A 80 -11.40 -8.56 5.15
CA SER A 80 -11.52 -8.58 6.60
C SER A 80 -10.20 -8.82 7.32
N ASP A 81 -9.16 -9.26 6.62
CA ASP A 81 -7.83 -9.49 7.20
C ASP A 81 -6.68 -8.90 6.36
N LEU A 82 -5.57 -8.60 7.05
CA LEU A 82 -4.40 -7.94 6.46
C LEU A 82 -3.74 -8.77 5.33
N PRO A 83 -3.58 -10.11 5.44
CA PRO A 83 -3.06 -10.94 4.35
C PRO A 83 -3.89 -10.84 3.07
N GLY A 84 -5.22 -10.86 3.18
CA GLY A 84 -6.12 -10.69 2.03
C GLY A 84 -5.95 -9.34 1.34
N CYS A 85 -5.85 -8.25 2.11
CA CYS A 85 -5.58 -6.92 1.54
C CYS A 85 -4.22 -6.84 0.84
N LEU A 86 -3.17 -7.45 1.40
CA LEU A 86 -1.84 -7.44 0.78
C LEU A 86 -1.82 -8.21 -0.55
N LEU A 87 -2.53 -9.35 -0.62
CA LEU A 87 -2.69 -10.12 -1.86
C LEU A 87 -3.45 -9.32 -2.93
N ALA A 88 -4.55 -8.65 -2.56
CA ALA A 88 -5.28 -7.79 -3.48
C ALA A 88 -4.42 -6.64 -4.00
N LEU A 89 -3.66 -5.98 -3.12
CA LEU A 89 -2.77 -4.89 -3.53
C LEU A 89 -1.67 -5.39 -4.47
N LYS A 90 -1.13 -6.58 -4.22
CA LYS A 90 -0.16 -7.23 -5.12
C LYS A 90 -0.77 -7.48 -6.49
N ARG A 91 -1.96 -8.08 -6.58
CA ARG A 91 -2.66 -8.31 -7.85
C ARG A 91 -2.86 -7.01 -8.64
N ILE A 92 -3.36 -5.97 -7.99
CA ILE A 92 -3.56 -4.65 -8.62
C ILE A 92 -2.22 -4.06 -9.10
N LYS A 93 -1.15 -4.21 -8.30
CA LYS A 93 0.20 -3.78 -8.70
C LYS A 93 0.68 -4.52 -9.94
N ASP A 94 0.48 -5.83 -9.99
CA ASP A 94 0.92 -6.67 -11.09
C ASP A 94 0.10 -6.37 -12.37
N GLU A 95 -1.21 -6.13 -12.24
CA GLU A 95 -2.05 -5.63 -13.34
C GLU A 95 -1.59 -4.25 -13.84
N MET A 96 -1.23 -3.34 -12.92
CA MET A 96 -0.72 -2.02 -13.27
C MET A 96 0.62 -2.10 -13.99
N LEU A 97 1.52 -3.01 -13.58
CA LEU A 97 2.79 -3.27 -14.26
C LEU A 97 2.60 -3.96 -15.61
N ALA A 98 1.60 -4.84 -15.76
CA ALA A 98 1.28 -5.44 -17.05
C ALA A 98 0.70 -4.40 -18.03
N LEU A 99 -0.15 -3.50 -17.53
CA LEU A 99 -0.74 -2.42 -18.34
C LEU A 99 0.27 -1.32 -18.66
N ILE A 100 1.08 -0.94 -17.67
CA ILE A 100 2.01 0.19 -17.68
C ILE A 100 3.39 -0.36 -17.34
N GLN A 101 3.94 -1.18 -18.24
CA GLN A 101 5.27 -1.77 -18.08
C GLN A 101 6.33 -0.70 -17.84
N GLU A 102 6.23 0.39 -18.61
CA GLU A 102 7.00 1.60 -18.40
C GLU A 102 6.10 2.82 -18.67
N PRO A 103 5.91 3.74 -17.70
CA PRO A 103 4.96 4.85 -17.84
C PRO A 103 5.25 5.79 -19.01
N CYS A 104 6.53 6.02 -19.31
CA CYS A 104 6.95 6.87 -20.42
C CYS A 104 6.56 6.23 -21.76
N THR A 105 6.91 4.97 -21.98
CA THR A 105 6.59 4.26 -23.22
C THR A 105 5.09 4.00 -23.39
N PHE A 106 4.36 3.78 -22.30
CA PHE A 106 2.90 3.72 -22.33
C PHE A 106 2.30 5.05 -22.82
N THR A 107 2.76 6.18 -22.25
CA THR A 107 2.26 7.51 -22.62
C THR A 107 2.61 7.86 -24.05
N GLU A 108 3.86 7.59 -24.47
CA GLU A 108 4.31 7.75 -25.85
C GLU A 108 3.50 6.87 -26.81
N GLY A 109 3.24 5.61 -26.45
CA GLY A 109 2.43 4.69 -27.24
C GLY A 109 0.99 5.20 -27.44
N VAL A 110 0.35 5.70 -26.38
CA VAL A 110 -1.00 6.29 -26.44
C VAL A 110 -1.01 7.55 -27.33
N LEU A 111 0.00 8.41 -27.19
CA LEU A 111 0.14 9.61 -28.02
C LEU A 111 0.40 9.26 -29.48
N LEU A 112 1.26 8.28 -29.77
CA LEU A 112 1.53 7.81 -31.13
C LEU A 112 0.28 7.21 -31.78
N GLN A 113 -0.50 6.43 -31.03
CA GLN A 113 -1.78 5.93 -31.51
C GLN A 113 -2.74 7.07 -31.86
N TYR A 114 -2.84 8.09 -30.99
CA TYR A 114 -3.63 9.28 -31.29
C TYR A 114 -3.12 10.02 -32.54
N ILE A 115 -1.81 10.23 -32.66
CA ILE A 115 -1.20 10.91 -33.82
C ILE A 115 -1.49 10.17 -35.12
N LYS A 116 -1.44 8.83 -35.12
CA LYS A 116 -1.76 8.00 -36.30
C LYS A 116 -3.21 8.14 -36.77
N THR A 117 -4.10 8.63 -35.92
CA THR A 117 -5.50 8.88 -36.28
C THR A 117 -5.77 10.33 -36.70
N LEU A 118 -4.75 11.19 -36.69
CA LEU A 118 -4.90 12.55 -37.21
C LEU A 118 -5.11 12.47 -38.72
N PRO A 119 -6.18 13.07 -39.24
CA PRO A 119 -6.36 13.22 -40.68
C PRO A 119 -5.37 14.26 -41.25
N ASP A 120 -5.10 14.16 -42.57
CA ASP A 120 -4.14 15.03 -43.27
C ASP A 120 -4.63 16.48 -43.46
N ASP A 121 -5.88 16.78 -43.10
CA ASP A 121 -6.43 18.13 -43.18
C ASP A 121 -6.03 18.99 -41.98
N ALA A 122 -5.76 20.27 -42.23
CA ALA A 122 -5.24 21.19 -41.23
C ALA A 122 -6.16 21.44 -40.02
N HIS A 123 -7.40 20.94 -40.03
CA HIS A 123 -8.42 21.19 -39.00
C HIS A 123 -8.98 19.90 -38.40
N GLY A 124 -8.57 18.73 -38.90
CA GLY A 124 -9.09 17.48 -38.42
C GLY A 124 -8.48 17.08 -37.08
N LYS A 125 -9.32 16.49 -36.23
CA LYS A 125 -8.93 16.05 -34.87
C LYS A 125 -8.73 14.55 -34.90
N GLY A 126 -7.66 14.10 -34.23
CA GLY A 126 -7.41 12.68 -34.03
C GLY A 126 -8.48 12.05 -33.14
N ASP A 127 -8.49 10.72 -33.09
CA ASP A 127 -9.45 9.97 -32.29
C ASP A 127 -9.14 10.11 -30.79
N THR A 128 -9.80 11.07 -30.15
CA THR A 128 -9.71 11.30 -28.71
C THR A 128 -10.22 10.13 -27.85
N SER A 129 -10.92 9.15 -28.44
CA SER A 129 -11.38 7.96 -27.73
C SER A 129 -10.20 7.13 -27.19
N ILE A 130 -9.04 7.16 -27.85
CA ILE A 130 -7.81 6.46 -27.46
C ILE A 130 -7.33 6.96 -26.09
N VAL A 131 -7.19 8.27 -25.94
CA VAL A 131 -6.75 8.91 -24.68
C VAL A 131 -7.79 8.71 -23.57
N LYS A 132 -9.08 8.84 -23.90
CA LYS A 132 -10.18 8.60 -22.93
C LYS A 132 -10.16 7.16 -22.42
N THR A 133 -9.93 6.19 -23.31
CA THR A 133 -9.87 4.77 -22.95
C THR A 133 -8.67 4.47 -22.07
N ALA A 134 -7.49 4.99 -22.43
CA ALA A 134 -6.28 4.84 -21.61
C ALA A 134 -6.50 5.41 -20.19
N LYS A 135 -7.06 6.62 -20.10
CA LYS A 135 -7.41 7.25 -18.82
C LYS A 135 -8.39 6.39 -18.01
N ALA A 136 -9.46 5.89 -18.64
CA ALA A 136 -10.47 5.08 -17.96
C ALA A 136 -9.88 3.79 -17.36
N LYS A 137 -8.94 3.13 -18.05
CA LYS A 137 -8.25 1.94 -17.55
C LYS A 137 -7.41 2.24 -16.30
N VAL A 138 -6.61 3.31 -16.34
CA VAL A 138 -5.79 3.73 -15.18
C VAL A 138 -6.66 4.11 -13.99
N GLU A 139 -7.75 4.85 -14.21
CA GLU A 139 -8.68 5.21 -13.13
C GLU A 139 -9.37 3.99 -12.53
N ALA A 140 -9.70 2.96 -13.32
CA ALA A 140 -10.31 1.74 -12.80
C ALA A 140 -9.38 0.99 -11.84
N LEU A 141 -8.08 0.90 -12.17
CA LEU A 141 -7.06 0.33 -11.28
C LEU A 141 -6.94 1.15 -9.98
N LEU A 142 -6.92 2.48 -10.09
CA LEU A 142 -6.84 3.35 -8.93
C LEU A 142 -8.04 3.19 -7.99
N ARG A 143 -9.26 3.12 -8.55
CA ARG A 143 -10.49 2.92 -7.76
C ARG A 143 -10.50 1.58 -7.01
N ARG A 144 -9.89 0.53 -7.56
CA ARG A 144 -9.70 -0.76 -6.88
C ARG A 144 -8.64 -0.68 -5.78
N ALA A 145 -7.57 0.08 -6.00
CA ALA A 145 -6.45 0.19 -5.07
C ALA A 145 -6.82 0.97 -3.78
N ILE A 146 -7.57 2.07 -3.91
CA ILE A 146 -7.90 2.98 -2.80
C ILE A 146 -8.48 2.25 -1.57
N PRO A 147 -9.57 1.47 -1.65
CA PRO A 147 -10.16 0.83 -0.48
C PRO A 147 -9.23 -0.21 0.16
N VAL A 148 -8.38 -0.87 -0.64
CA VAL A 148 -7.39 -1.83 -0.15
C VAL A 148 -6.29 -1.10 0.64
N VAL A 149 -5.81 0.03 0.12
CA VAL A 149 -4.82 0.87 0.82
C VAL A 149 -5.40 1.42 2.12
N ASP A 150 -6.64 1.90 2.12
CA ASP A 150 -7.30 2.41 3.32
C ASP A 150 -7.48 1.31 4.36
N SER A 151 -7.88 0.10 3.95
CA SER A 151 -7.98 -1.06 4.85
C SER A 151 -6.62 -1.42 5.46
N ILE A 152 -5.53 -1.39 4.69
CA ILE A 152 -4.18 -1.62 5.21
C ILE A 152 -3.78 -0.55 6.22
N LYS A 153 -4.08 0.73 5.94
CA LYS A 153 -3.81 1.83 6.89
C LYS A 153 -4.55 1.63 8.20
N ASP A 154 -5.82 1.22 8.12
CA ASP A 154 -6.66 0.92 9.29
C ASP A 154 -6.08 -0.25 10.09
N PHE A 155 -5.68 -1.34 9.43
CA PHE A 155 -5.01 -2.47 10.10
C PHE A 155 -3.70 -2.09 10.79
N CYS A 156 -2.96 -1.17 10.20
CA CYS A 156 -1.64 -0.77 10.71
C CYS A 156 -1.72 0.37 11.73
N ASP A 157 -2.91 0.92 12.03
CA ASP A 157 -3.10 2.14 12.84
C ASP A 157 -2.22 3.31 12.34
N VAL A 158 -2.00 3.37 11.02
CA VAL A 158 -1.20 4.40 10.36
C VAL A 158 -2.12 5.50 9.87
N SER A 159 -2.22 6.56 10.68
CA SER A 159 -2.87 7.80 10.24
C SER A 159 -2.12 8.47 9.08
N ASP A 160 -2.84 9.23 8.25
CA ASP A 160 -2.21 10.07 7.21
C ASP A 160 -1.19 11.07 7.80
N GLN A 161 -1.40 11.48 9.06
CA GLN A 161 -0.47 12.34 9.80
C GLN A 161 0.84 11.62 10.13
N SER A 162 0.80 10.34 10.48
CA SER A 162 2.00 9.52 10.67
C SER A 162 2.73 9.25 9.35
N TYR A 163 2.00 9.06 8.25
CA TYR A 163 2.62 8.89 6.93
C TYR A 163 3.30 10.18 6.44
N ALA A 164 2.65 11.33 6.62
CA ALA A 164 3.23 12.65 6.34
C ALA A 164 4.44 12.96 7.23
N ALA A 165 4.40 12.59 8.51
CA ALA A 165 5.54 12.75 9.40
C ALA A 165 6.70 11.81 9.04
N ASP A 166 6.42 10.58 8.61
CA ASP A 166 7.47 9.62 8.20
C ASP A 166 8.09 10.02 6.84
N SER A 167 7.30 10.55 5.90
CA SER A 167 7.81 11.07 4.63
C SER A 167 8.72 12.29 4.83
N VAL A 168 8.31 13.24 5.69
CA VAL A 168 9.15 14.38 6.09
C VAL A 168 10.39 13.91 6.84
N SER A 169 10.26 12.95 7.75
CA SER A 169 11.40 12.40 8.50
C SER A 169 12.40 11.70 7.59
N ARG A 170 11.95 10.94 6.59
CA ARG A 170 12.82 10.29 5.59
C ARG A 170 13.49 11.34 4.70
N TYR A 171 12.74 12.33 4.21
CA TYR A 171 13.29 13.43 3.41
C TYR A 171 14.39 14.19 4.16
N LEU A 172 14.16 14.52 5.43
CA LEU A 172 15.14 15.17 6.28
C LEU A 172 16.35 14.26 6.57
N SER A 173 16.13 12.96 6.76
CA SER A 173 17.22 12.00 7.01
C SER A 173 18.09 11.76 5.76
N THR A 174 17.52 11.90 4.55
CA THR A 174 18.27 11.82 3.30
C THR A 174 19.00 13.12 2.96
N HIS A 175 18.55 14.27 3.48
CA HIS A 175 19.15 15.58 3.22
C HIS A 175 20.00 16.14 4.39
N SER A 176 20.10 15.43 5.52
CA SER A 176 20.96 15.82 6.65
C SER A 176 22.41 15.33 6.56
N LEU A 177 22.88 14.99 5.36
CA LEU A 177 24.30 14.74 5.05
C LEU A 177 24.83 15.85 4.13
N ILE A 178 24.93 17.06 4.66
CA ILE A 178 25.84 18.12 4.21
C ILE A 178 26.42 18.77 5.47
#